data_AF-A0A836S2M2-F1
#
_entry.id   AF-A0A836S2M2-F1
#
_cell.length_a   1.000
_cell.length_b   1.000
_cell.length_c   1.000
_cell.angle_alpha   90.00
_cell.angle_beta   90.00
_cell.angle_gamma   90.00
#
_symmetry.space_group_name_H-M   'P 1'
#
loop_
_entity.id
_entity.type
_entity.pdbx_description
1 polymer ?
#
loop_
_entity_poly.entity_id
_entity_poly.type
_entity_poly.pdbx_seq_one_letter_code
_entity_poly.pdbx_strand_id
1 'polypeptide(L)'
;MKKILLLSVVAGIVMFFWGFVSWTVLPWHMTTANKFTDEQAVSQVLKENAPQKGIYYLPFDEKDHGPGQVGAFASVLPDGTAMNMGKMMGISLATQIISAFLVLCLLRLACGLSYLGKVGFFALVGLTIGFASHIPYWNWFSFSTSYVSVMLLDILISFTLAGLAVAKFAPTKNP
;
A
#
# COMPACT_ATOMS: atom_id res chain seq x y z
N MET A 1 -11.22 23.90 9.36
CA MET A 1 -11.15 23.06 8.13
C MET A 1 -9.99 23.45 7.21
N LYS A 2 -9.83 24.73 6.83
CA LYS A 2 -8.74 25.21 5.96
C LYS A 2 -7.32 24.71 6.36
N LYS A 3 -7.00 24.79 7.66
CA LYS A 3 -5.71 24.29 8.19
C LYS A 3 -5.50 22.79 7.96
N ILE A 4 -6.55 21.99 8.09
CA ILE A 4 -6.48 20.54 7.88
C ILE A 4 -6.20 20.26 6.41
N LEU A 5 -6.95 20.89 5.50
CA LEU A 5 -6.72 20.74 4.05
C LEU A 5 -5.27 21.07 3.66
N LEU A 6 -4.71 22.17 4.18
CA LEU A 6 -3.31 22.51 3.94
C LEU A 6 -2.35 21.44 4.45
N LEU A 7 -2.56 20.96 5.68
CA LEU A 7 -1.71 19.91 6.27
C LEU A 7 -1.88 18.56 5.55
N SER A 8 -3.06 18.25 5.01
CA SER A 8 -3.29 17.06 4.19
C SER A 8 -2.47 17.10 2.92
N VAL A 9 -2.36 18.27 2.27
CA VAL A 9 -1.49 18.45 1.10
C VAL A 9 -0.02 18.23 1.48
N VAL A 10 0.44 18.84 2.58
CA VAL A 10 1.83 18.69 3.04
C VAL A 10 2.16 17.22 3.35
N ALA A 11 1.33 16.56 4.17
CA ALA A 11 1.53 15.15 4.51
C ALA A 11 1.41 14.24 3.27
N GLY A 12 0.44 14.47 2.39
CA GLY A 12 0.29 13.72 1.15
C GLY A 12 1.49 13.83 0.22
N ILE A 13 2.09 15.02 0.09
CA ILE A 13 3.34 15.22 -0.67
C ILE A 13 4.49 14.44 -0.04
N VAL A 14 4.63 14.47 1.29
CA VAL A 14 5.66 13.71 2.00
C VAL A 14 5.50 12.20 1.78
N MET A 15 4.28 11.68 1.88
CA MET A 15 3.98 10.27 1.62
C MET A 15 4.23 9.88 0.16
N PHE A 16 3.86 10.75 -0.77
CA PHE A 16 4.11 10.54 -2.20
C PHE A 16 5.61 10.49 -2.51
N PHE A 17 6.38 11.41 -1.94
CA PHE A 17 7.84 11.44 -2.12
C PHE A 17 8.52 10.24 -1.46
N TRP A 18 8.07 9.83 -0.27
CA TRP A 18 8.52 8.58 0.33
C TRP A 18 8.21 7.38 -0.57
N GLY A 19 7.00 7.30 -1.14
CA GLY A 19 6.64 6.25 -2.09
C GLY A 19 7.58 6.21 -3.30
N PHE A 20 7.95 7.37 -3.85
CA PHE A 20 8.97 7.46 -4.90
C PHE A 20 10.32 6.90 -4.43
N VAL A 21 10.85 7.37 -3.29
CA VAL A 21 12.13 6.89 -2.75
C VAL A 21 12.10 5.39 -2.51
N SER A 22 11.04 4.90 -1.87
CA SER A 22 10.85 3.51 -1.51
C SER A 22 10.82 2.58 -2.73
N TRP A 23 10.09 2.93 -3.78
CA TRP A 23 9.92 2.08 -4.96
C TRP A 23 10.99 2.25 -6.03
N THR A 24 11.63 3.42 -6.12
CA THR A 24 12.57 3.72 -7.22
C THR A 24 14.03 3.81 -6.79
N VAL A 25 14.28 4.17 -5.52
CA VAL A 25 15.65 4.35 -5.00
C VAL A 25 16.07 3.15 -4.16
N LEU A 26 15.18 2.62 -3.32
CA LEU A 26 15.48 1.44 -2.50
C LEU A 26 15.21 0.14 -3.29
N PRO A 27 16.12 -0.86 -3.23
CA PRO A 27 15.95 -2.11 -3.99
C PRO A 27 14.94 -3.08 -3.35
N TRP A 28 14.53 -2.80 -2.12
CA TRP A 28 13.87 -3.75 -1.23
C TRP A 28 12.55 -4.34 -1.76
N HIS A 29 11.71 -3.60 -2.48
CA HIS A 29 10.49 -4.15 -3.09
C HIS A 29 10.82 -5.21 -4.13
N MET A 30 11.77 -4.91 -5.02
CA MET A 30 12.17 -5.82 -6.10
C MET A 30 12.85 -7.09 -5.58
N THR A 31 13.54 -7.02 -4.44
CA THR A 31 14.17 -8.21 -3.82
C THR A 31 13.17 -9.23 -3.29
N THR A 32 11.89 -8.88 -3.19
CA THR A 32 10.82 -9.78 -2.74
C THR A 32 10.04 -10.41 -3.88
N ALA A 33 10.30 -9.98 -5.12
CA ALA A 33 9.62 -10.45 -6.32
C ALA A 33 10.51 -11.42 -7.11
N ASN A 34 9.87 -12.36 -7.82
CA ASN A 34 10.54 -13.26 -8.75
C ASN A 34 10.08 -12.98 -10.17
N LYS A 35 10.97 -13.20 -11.14
CA LYS A 35 10.61 -13.26 -12.55
C LYS A 35 10.25 -14.69 -12.93
N PHE A 36 9.38 -14.85 -13.91
CA PHE A 36 9.16 -16.16 -14.53
C PHE A 36 10.33 -16.51 -15.45
N THR A 37 10.68 -17.79 -15.51
CA THR A 37 11.77 -18.27 -16.38
C THR A 37 11.45 -18.07 -17.86
N ASP A 38 10.18 -18.25 -18.24
CA ASP A 38 9.66 -17.99 -19.58
C ASP A 38 8.40 -17.12 -19.51
N GLU A 39 8.60 -15.80 -19.60
CA GLU A 39 7.51 -14.82 -19.52
C GLU A 39 6.57 -14.89 -20.74
N GLN A 40 7.06 -15.32 -21.91
CA GLN A 40 6.24 -15.44 -23.11
C GLN A 40 5.26 -16.61 -22.98
N ALA A 41 5.74 -17.77 -22.56
CA ALA A 41 4.89 -18.93 -22.31
C ALA A 41 3.82 -18.64 -21.25
N VAL A 42 4.21 -18.03 -20.12
CA VAL A 42 3.26 -17.67 -19.05
C VAL A 42 2.24 -16.64 -19.55
N SER A 43 2.67 -15.62 -20.31
CA SER A 43 1.77 -14.63 -20.89
C SER A 43 0.76 -15.25 -21.84
N GLN A 44 1.17 -16.22 -22.66
CA GLN A 44 0.28 -16.92 -23.58
C GLN A 44 -0.77 -17.74 -22.81
N VAL A 45 -0.34 -18.52 -21.81
CA VAL A 45 -1.25 -19.31 -20.97
C VAL A 45 -2.28 -18.41 -20.27
N LEU A 46 -1.85 -17.28 -19.70
CA LEU A 46 -2.77 -16.33 -19.07
C LEU A 46 -3.75 -15.74 -20.08
N LYS A 47 -3.30 -15.37 -21.28
CA LYS A 47 -4.19 -14.83 -22.33
C LYS A 47 -5.25 -15.85 -22.76
N GLU A 48 -4.89 -17.13 -22.84
CA GLU A 48 -5.80 -18.20 -23.26
C GLU A 48 -6.78 -18.62 -22.15
N ASN A 49 -6.39 -18.50 -20.88
CA ASN A 49 -7.15 -19.06 -19.75
C ASN A 49 -7.75 -18.02 -18.79
N ALA A 50 -7.43 -16.73 -18.95
CA ALA A 50 -7.98 -15.63 -18.15
C ALA A 50 -8.63 -14.56 -19.05
N PRO A 51 -9.80 -14.86 -19.66
CA PRO A 51 -10.41 -14.00 -20.68
C PRO A 51 -10.93 -12.65 -20.14
N GLN A 52 -11.00 -12.49 -18.82
CA GLN A 52 -11.49 -11.29 -18.18
C GLN A 52 -10.36 -10.62 -17.42
N LYS A 53 -10.33 -9.28 -17.46
CA LYS A 53 -9.52 -8.51 -16.53
C LYS A 53 -10.06 -8.73 -15.11
N GLY A 54 -9.20 -9.18 -14.19
CA GLY A 54 -9.66 -9.42 -12.83
C GLY A 54 -8.68 -10.13 -11.92
N ILE A 55 -9.22 -10.68 -10.84
CA ILE A 55 -8.51 -11.45 -9.83
C ILE A 55 -8.79 -12.94 -10.09
N TYR A 56 -7.72 -13.72 -10.11
CA TYR A 56 -7.75 -15.16 -10.34
C TYR A 56 -7.11 -15.88 -9.16
N TYR A 57 -7.79 -16.93 -8.70
CA TYR A 57 -7.27 -17.91 -7.75
C TYR A 57 -7.02 -19.21 -8.49
N LEU A 58 -5.88 -19.83 -8.19
CA LEU A 58 -5.52 -21.15 -8.70
C LEU A 58 -5.05 -22.01 -7.52
N PRO A 59 -5.66 -23.19 -7.29
CA PRO A 59 -7.00 -23.55 -7.76
C PRO A 59 -8.07 -22.60 -7.19
N PHE A 60 -9.25 -22.57 -7.82
CA PHE A 60 -10.39 -21.78 -7.33
C PHE A 60 -11.25 -22.57 -6.34
N ASP A 61 -11.48 -23.85 -6.63
CA ASP A 61 -12.27 -24.72 -5.75
C ASP A 61 -11.38 -25.30 -4.63
N GLU A 62 -11.88 -25.23 -3.39
CA GLU A 62 -11.18 -25.70 -2.19
C GLU A 62 -10.72 -27.16 -2.28
N LYS A 63 -11.55 -28.01 -2.93
CA LYS A 63 -11.28 -29.45 -3.11
C LYS A 63 -10.04 -29.74 -3.97
N ASP A 64 -9.64 -28.81 -4.82
CA ASP A 64 -8.53 -28.97 -5.76
C ASP A 64 -7.19 -28.53 -5.13
N HIS A 65 -7.20 -28.02 -3.89
CA HIS A 65 -5.99 -27.75 -3.12
C HIS A 65 -5.37 -29.05 -2.62
N GLY A 66 -4.04 -29.17 -2.71
CA GLY A 66 -3.33 -30.31 -2.15
C GLY A 66 -1.83 -30.32 -2.47
N PRO A 67 -1.08 -31.27 -1.87
CA PRO A 67 0.34 -31.42 -2.15
C PRO A 67 0.62 -31.62 -3.64
N GLY A 68 1.58 -30.88 -4.18
CA GLY A 68 1.98 -30.95 -5.59
C GLY A 68 1.09 -30.14 -6.55
N GLN A 69 0.03 -29.50 -6.08
CA GLN A 69 -0.77 -28.57 -6.88
C GLN A 69 -0.17 -27.17 -6.87
N VAL A 70 -0.22 -26.50 -8.02
CA VAL A 70 0.28 -25.12 -8.15
C VAL A 70 -0.74 -24.16 -7.55
N GLY A 71 -0.29 -23.38 -6.57
CA GLY A 71 -1.06 -22.29 -5.98
C GLY A 71 -0.70 -20.94 -6.61
N ALA A 72 -1.69 -20.13 -6.96
CA ALA A 72 -1.47 -18.74 -7.39
C ALA A 72 -2.64 -17.82 -7.03
N PHE A 73 -2.29 -16.58 -6.71
CA PHE A 73 -3.22 -15.46 -6.62
C PHE A 73 -2.71 -14.34 -7.51
N ALA A 74 -3.48 -13.98 -8.55
CA ALA A 74 -2.99 -13.08 -9.59
C ALA A 74 -4.05 -12.05 -9.99
N SER A 75 -3.61 -10.81 -10.24
CA SER A 75 -4.39 -9.87 -11.04
C SER A 75 -3.96 -10.00 -12.50
N VAL A 76 -4.88 -10.41 -13.36
CA VAL A 76 -4.60 -10.68 -14.78
C VAL A 76 -5.21 -9.60 -15.66
N LEU A 77 -4.42 -9.16 -16.64
CA LEU A 77 -4.76 -8.13 -17.63
C LEU A 77 -4.53 -8.73 -19.03
N PRO A 78 -5.49 -9.49 -19.59
CA PRO A 78 -5.29 -10.24 -20.83
C PRO A 78 -5.00 -9.37 -22.05
N ASP A 79 -5.48 -8.12 -22.03
CA ASP A 79 -5.25 -7.12 -23.07
C ASP A 79 -3.94 -6.32 -22.88
N GLY A 80 -3.15 -6.66 -21.86
CA GLY A 80 -1.88 -6.01 -21.52
C GLY A 80 -1.99 -4.79 -20.62
N THR A 81 -0.84 -4.12 -20.41
CA THR A 81 -0.68 -2.99 -19.48
C THR A 81 -0.43 -1.69 -20.23
N ALA A 82 -1.49 -0.95 -20.58
CA ALA A 82 -1.33 0.43 -21.05
C ALA A 82 -0.96 1.33 -19.86
N MET A 83 0.34 1.53 -19.62
CA MET A 83 0.84 2.37 -18.54
C MET A 83 0.81 3.85 -18.94
N ASN A 84 -0.13 4.61 -18.37
CA ASN A 84 -0.08 6.08 -18.41
C ASN A 84 0.53 6.59 -17.11
N MET A 85 1.84 6.84 -17.13
CA MET A 85 2.60 7.23 -15.94
C MET A 85 2.06 8.51 -15.30
N GLY A 86 1.77 9.55 -16.09
CA GLY A 86 1.25 10.81 -15.58
C GLY A 86 -0.09 10.64 -14.84
N LYS A 87 -1.01 9.85 -15.39
CA LYS A 87 -2.28 9.52 -14.74
C LYS A 87 -2.07 8.74 -13.45
N MET A 88 -1.19 7.73 -13.45
CA MET A 88 -0.91 6.93 -12.26
C MET A 88 -0.30 7.77 -11.13
N MET A 89 0.68 8.62 -11.45
CA MET A 89 1.28 9.55 -10.48
C MET A 89 0.25 10.55 -9.92
N GLY A 90 -0.61 11.10 -10.78
CA GLY A 90 -1.68 12.00 -10.36
C GLY A 90 -2.68 11.33 -9.41
N ILE A 91 -3.09 10.09 -9.71
CA ILE A 91 -3.95 9.29 -8.83
C ILE A 91 -3.24 9.01 -7.51
N SER A 92 -1.98 8.58 -7.54
CA SER A 92 -1.19 8.31 -6.32
C SER A 92 -1.05 9.56 -5.44
N LEU A 93 -0.75 10.72 -6.01
CA LEU A 93 -0.68 11.95 -5.21
C LEU A 93 -2.04 12.30 -4.58
N ALA A 94 -3.12 12.21 -5.36
CA ALA A 94 -4.47 12.48 -4.87
C ALA A 94 -4.87 11.53 -3.74
N THR A 95 -4.61 10.22 -3.88
CA THR A 95 -4.92 9.25 -2.83
C THR A 95 -4.07 9.45 -1.58
N GLN A 96 -2.80 9.83 -1.69
CA GLN A 96 -1.98 10.15 -0.52
C GLN A 96 -2.49 11.40 0.22
N ILE A 97 -2.93 12.44 -0.49
CA ILE A 97 -3.54 13.63 0.12
C ILE A 97 -4.84 13.26 0.83
N ILE A 98 -5.69 12.42 0.21
CA ILE A 98 -6.93 11.93 0.83
C ILE A 98 -6.64 11.10 2.07
N SER A 99 -5.68 10.17 2.02
CA SER A 99 -5.26 9.38 3.18
C SER A 99 -4.79 10.28 4.32
N ALA A 100 -3.90 11.24 4.06
CA ALA A 100 -3.45 12.20 5.06
C ALA A 100 -4.60 13.05 5.64
N PHE A 101 -5.58 13.43 4.82
CA PHE A 101 -6.80 14.10 5.28
C PHE A 101 -7.61 13.24 6.25
N LEU A 102 -7.82 11.97 5.95
CA LEU A 102 -8.53 11.04 6.83
C LEU A 102 -7.80 10.87 8.17
N VAL A 103 -6.48 10.69 8.16
CA VAL A 103 -5.67 10.59 9.39
C VAL A 103 -5.76 11.87 10.22
N LEU A 104 -5.67 13.04 9.59
CA LEU A 104 -5.81 14.32 10.30
C LEU A 104 -7.21 14.50 10.87
N CYS A 105 -8.26 14.02 10.20
CA CYS A 105 -9.62 14.01 10.74
C CYS A 105 -9.71 13.10 11.97
N LEU A 106 -9.13 11.90 11.92
CA LEU A 106 -9.05 10.99 13.07
C LEU A 106 -8.26 11.61 14.22
N LEU A 107 -7.14 12.28 13.95
CA LEU A 107 -6.32 12.93 14.97
C LEU A 107 -7.10 14.00 15.75
N ARG A 108 -8.11 14.65 15.15
CA ARG A 108 -8.96 15.63 15.86
C ARG A 108 -9.86 15.01 16.92
N LEU A 109 -10.12 13.70 16.80
CA LEU A 109 -10.88 12.96 17.80
C LEU A 109 -10.02 12.65 19.02
N ALA A 110 -8.69 12.74 18.90
CA ALA A 110 -7.76 12.63 20.01
C ALA A 110 -7.58 13.97 20.74
N CYS A 111 -7.37 13.90 22.06
CA CYS A 111 -7.19 15.06 22.94
C CYS A 111 -5.79 15.05 23.57
N GLY A 112 -5.21 16.24 23.78
CA GLY A 112 -4.02 16.40 24.62
C GLY A 112 -2.72 15.76 24.13
N LEU A 113 -2.63 15.33 22.87
CA LEU A 113 -1.42 14.68 22.36
C LEU A 113 -0.24 15.67 22.21
N SER A 114 0.91 15.27 22.76
CA SER A 114 2.20 15.92 22.52
C SER A 114 2.63 15.81 21.05
N TYR A 115 3.68 16.52 20.64
CA TYR A 115 4.23 16.38 19.28
C TYR A 115 4.53 14.91 18.93
N LEU A 116 5.28 14.21 19.79
CA LEU A 116 5.60 12.80 19.60
C LEU A 116 4.36 11.91 19.68
N GLY A 117 3.36 12.26 20.52
CA GLY A 117 2.08 11.57 20.55
C GLY A 117 1.33 11.64 19.22
N LYS A 118 1.38 12.77 18.51
CA LYS A 118 0.78 12.92 17.16
C LYS A 118 1.55 12.15 16.10
N VAL A 119 2.89 12.14 16.16
CA VAL A 119 3.72 11.33 15.26
C VAL A 119 3.41 9.84 15.48
N GLY A 120 3.37 9.40 16.74
CA GLY A 120 3.00 8.05 17.12
C GLY A 120 1.58 7.68 16.69
N PHE A 121 0.63 8.62 16.73
CA PHE A 121 -0.72 8.42 16.21
C PHE A 121 -0.71 8.11 14.71
N PHE A 122 0.03 8.87 13.91
CA PHE A 122 0.19 8.59 12.48
C PHE A 122 0.83 7.23 12.23
N ALA A 123 1.93 6.93 12.93
CA ALA A 123 2.62 5.65 12.84
C ALA A 123 1.70 4.47 13.17
N LEU A 124 0.90 4.59 14.24
CA LEU A 124 -0.06 3.57 14.65
C LEU A 124 -1.17 3.38 13.61
N VAL A 125 -1.70 4.46 13.03
CA VAL A 125 -2.67 4.36 11.93
C VAL A 125 -2.06 3.63 10.72
N GLY A 126 -0.84 3.98 10.33
CA GLY A 126 -0.12 3.27 9.28
C GLY A 126 0.05 1.78 9.60
N LEU A 127 0.44 1.44 10.83
CA LEU A 127 0.58 0.07 11.28
C LEU A 127 -0.76 -0.69 11.26
N THR A 128 -1.84 -0.07 11.73
CA THR A 128 -3.19 -0.65 11.67
C THR A 128 -3.61 -0.93 10.23
N ILE A 129 -3.39 0.01 9.31
CA ILE A 129 -3.66 -0.18 7.88
C ILE A 129 -2.81 -1.32 7.33
N GLY A 130 -1.50 -1.33 7.60
CA GLY A 130 -0.60 -2.38 7.14
C GLY A 130 -1.04 -3.77 7.62
N PHE A 131 -1.39 -3.90 8.90
CA PHE A 131 -1.88 -5.15 9.45
C PHE A 131 -3.19 -5.59 8.81
N ALA A 132 -4.19 -4.70 8.77
CA ALA A 132 -5.49 -5.01 8.21
C ALA A 132 -5.45 -5.32 6.70
N SER A 133 -4.48 -4.76 5.97
CA SER A 133 -4.38 -4.89 4.51
C SER A 133 -3.36 -5.91 4.02
N HIS A 134 -2.39 -6.36 4.82
CA HIS A 134 -1.35 -7.30 4.35
C HIS A 134 -1.29 -8.61 5.15
N ILE A 135 -1.68 -8.62 6.43
CA ILE A 135 -1.69 -9.87 7.21
C ILE A 135 -2.72 -10.86 6.67
N PRO A 136 -3.93 -10.44 6.23
CA PRO A 136 -4.83 -11.38 5.55
C PRO A 136 -4.21 -11.98 4.28
N TYR A 137 -3.47 -11.21 3.49
CA TYR A 137 -2.82 -11.75 2.28
C TYR A 137 -1.68 -12.71 2.60
N TRP A 138 -0.92 -12.44 3.66
CA TRP A 138 0.08 -13.38 4.18
C TRP A 138 -0.56 -14.69 4.63
N ASN A 139 -1.65 -14.61 5.40
CA ASN A 139 -2.30 -15.78 6.00
C ASN A 139 -3.12 -16.60 5.00
N TRP A 140 -3.96 -15.93 4.21
CA TRP A 140 -4.94 -16.59 3.34
C TRP A 140 -4.44 -16.86 1.93
N PHE A 141 -3.50 -16.06 1.43
CA PHE A 141 -3.05 -16.10 0.04
C PHE A 141 -1.54 -16.35 -0.09
N SER A 142 -0.89 -16.75 1.00
CA SER A 142 0.51 -17.18 1.04
C SER A 142 1.50 -16.18 0.44
N PHE A 143 1.21 -14.88 0.57
CA PHE A 143 2.18 -13.84 0.21
C PHE A 143 3.45 -14.05 1.04
N SER A 144 4.63 -13.86 0.45
CA SER A 144 5.87 -14.15 1.15
C SER A 144 6.07 -13.26 2.38
N THR A 145 6.66 -13.82 3.43
CA THR A 145 6.97 -13.05 4.65
C THR A 145 7.86 -11.85 4.35
N SER A 146 8.80 -11.97 3.40
CA SER A 146 9.66 -10.87 2.98
C SER A 146 8.87 -9.75 2.31
N TYR A 147 7.96 -10.07 1.38
CA TYR A 147 7.07 -9.10 0.74
C TYR A 147 6.21 -8.36 1.78
N VAL A 148 5.50 -9.09 2.64
CA VAL A 148 4.63 -8.48 3.65
C VAL A 148 5.43 -7.63 4.63
N SER A 149 6.62 -8.08 5.03
CA SER A 149 7.50 -7.29 5.92
C SER A 149 7.90 -5.95 5.28
N VAL A 150 8.30 -5.96 4.01
CA VAL A 150 8.64 -4.73 3.28
C VAL A 150 7.42 -3.81 3.16
N MET A 151 6.24 -4.34 2.83
CA MET A 151 5.01 -3.53 2.74
C MET A 151 4.61 -2.91 4.08
N LEU A 152 4.70 -3.65 5.19
CA LEU A 152 4.43 -3.12 6.53
C LEU A 152 5.39 -1.99 6.90
N LEU A 153 6.69 -2.17 6.64
CA LEU A 153 7.71 -1.16 6.91
C LEU A 153 7.51 0.07 6.02
N ASP A 154 7.19 -0.12 4.74
CA ASP A 154 6.96 0.97 3.80
C ASP A 154 5.79 1.87 4.27
N ILE A 155 4.66 1.27 4.64
CA ILE A 155 3.50 2.01 5.16
C ILE A 155 3.85 2.68 6.49
N LEU A 156 4.49 1.96 7.42
CA LEU A 156 4.88 2.50 8.72
C LEU A 156 5.76 3.74 8.57
N ILE A 157 6.79 3.68 7.72
CA ILE A 157 7.70 4.80 7.48
C ILE A 157 6.96 5.95 6.81
N SER A 158 6.17 5.68 5.77
CA SER A 158 5.38 6.68 5.04
C SER A 158 4.52 7.53 5.98
N PHE A 159 3.72 6.87 6.84
CA PHE A 159 2.84 7.54 7.79
C PHE A 159 3.62 8.25 8.89
N THR A 160 4.72 7.65 9.38
CA THR A 160 5.58 8.28 10.39
C THR A 160 6.19 9.59 9.86
N LEU A 161 6.71 9.59 8.62
CA LEU A 161 7.26 10.78 7.97
C LEU A 161 6.19 11.87 7.78
N ALA A 162 4.98 11.50 7.36
CA ALA A 162 3.86 12.43 7.28
C ALA A 162 3.56 13.05 8.66
N GLY A 163 3.49 12.24 9.70
CA GLY A 163 3.31 12.68 11.08
C GLY A 163 4.38 13.68 11.51
N LEU A 164 5.66 13.38 11.26
CA LEU A 164 6.78 14.26 11.57
C LEU A 164 6.63 15.64 10.91
N ALA A 165 6.19 15.67 9.66
CA ALA A 165 6.03 16.91 8.89
C ALA A 165 4.90 17.81 9.41
N VAL A 166 3.79 17.23 9.89
CA VAL A 166 2.57 18.01 10.21
C VAL A 166 2.26 18.11 11.70
N ALA A 167 2.83 17.26 12.56
CA ALA A 167 2.46 17.15 13.97
C ALA A 167 2.57 18.47 14.75
N LYS A 168 3.57 19.31 14.45
CA LYS A 168 3.74 20.62 15.08
C LYS A 168 2.54 21.55 14.84
N PHE A 169 1.92 21.44 13.66
CA PHE A 169 0.84 22.31 13.23
C PHE A 169 -0.54 21.65 13.33
N ALA A 170 -0.58 20.33 13.46
CA ALA A 170 -1.82 19.57 13.53
C ALA A 170 -2.66 20.00 14.76
N PRO A 171 -3.94 20.36 14.55
CA PRO A 171 -4.79 20.84 15.62
C PRO A 171 -5.06 19.71 16.61
N THR A 172 -4.96 20.00 17.90
CA THR A 172 -5.47 19.14 18.98
C THR A 172 -6.71 19.76 19.57
N LYS A 173 -7.64 18.90 20.01
CA LYS A 173 -8.64 19.34 20.99
C LYS A 173 -7.87 19.65 22.28
N ASN A 174 -7.98 20.88 22.78
CA ASN A 174 -7.51 21.17 24.14
C ASN A 174 -8.43 20.41 25.11
N PRO A 175 -7.87 19.87 26.22
CA PRO A 175 -8.69 19.23 27.25
C PRO A 175 -9.77 20.18 27.79
#